data_AF-A0AAD0WR98-F1
#
_entry.id   AF-A0AAD0WR98-F1
#
_cell.length_a   1.000
_cell.length_b   1.000
_cell.length_c   1.000
_cell.angle_alpha   90.00
_cell.angle_beta   90.00
_cell.angle_gamma   90.00
#
_symmetry.space_group_name_H-M   'P 1'
#
loop_
_entity.id
_entity.type
_entity.pdbx_description
1 polymer ?
#
loop_
_entity_poly.entity_id
_entity_poly.type
_entity_poly.pdbx_seq_one_letter_code
_entity_poly.pdbx_strand_id
1 'polypeptide(L)'
;MQITNNQVSSYSYGANSTTQTNSTNTANSFDSYLSNTNEKTATANNQTSKVVAFIDKYNGFSSLSPTDEKIFRDILSDGVLRNEEMKDLSYDQMKKLTKLISVYPSGESKSTIPALVGEIGGIDSVINRTNNEDFNKALFETVREIDDDMERFNFIVEISNNLGFNDNYNATSPEGENWEIKDYKSFIQTLLSKYKEIYESPAIQSSTESLERYEKLLKSLSTLGKNHEEVISKIKYA
;
A
#
# COMPACT_ATOMS: atom_id res chain seq x y z
N MET A 1 -27.87 -56.91 25.42
CA MET A 1 -26.94 -56.06 24.64
C MET A 1 -27.25 -54.62 24.99
N GLN A 2 -26.28 -53.96 25.61
CA GLN A 2 -26.40 -52.70 26.32
C GLN A 2 -25.50 -51.70 25.58
N ILE A 3 -26.01 -50.53 25.23
CA ILE A 3 -25.21 -49.41 24.70
C ILE A 3 -25.20 -48.33 25.78
N THR A 4 -24.00 -47.88 26.12
CA THR A 4 -23.64 -47.13 27.32
C THR A 4 -23.28 -45.68 26.99
N ASN A 5 -23.65 -44.77 27.90
CA ASN A 5 -23.13 -43.44 28.26
C ASN A 5 -22.46 -42.52 27.23
N ASN A 6 -22.76 -41.22 27.38
CA ASN A 6 -21.67 -40.25 27.54
C ASN A 6 -22.03 -39.15 28.56
N GLN A 7 -21.28 -39.10 29.66
CA GLN A 7 -21.27 -37.99 30.61
C GLN A 7 -20.12 -37.03 30.29
N VAL A 8 -20.38 -35.77 30.60
CA VAL A 8 -19.48 -34.61 30.52
C VAL A 8 -18.27 -34.81 31.44
N SER A 9 -17.08 -34.44 30.99
CA SER A 9 -15.93 -34.24 31.89
C SER A 9 -15.03 -33.13 31.39
N SER A 10 -14.95 -32.10 32.23
CA SER A 10 -14.05 -30.95 32.22
C SER A 10 -12.59 -31.38 32.38
N TYR A 11 -11.68 -30.76 31.62
CA TYR A 11 -10.24 -30.91 31.84
C TYR A 11 -9.67 -29.73 32.62
N SER A 12 -9.19 -30.03 33.83
CA SER A 12 -8.34 -29.17 34.66
C SER A 12 -6.87 -29.35 34.28
N TYR A 13 -6.13 -28.25 34.16
CA TYR A 13 -4.67 -28.23 34.07
C TYR A 13 -4.06 -28.46 35.46
N GLY A 14 -3.32 -29.56 35.62
CA GLY A 14 -2.52 -29.85 36.81
C GLY A 14 -1.05 -29.95 36.44
N ALA A 15 -0.24 -29.02 36.94
CA ALA A 15 1.21 -29.12 36.93
C ALA A 15 1.67 -30.21 37.91
N ASN A 16 2.59 -31.08 37.49
CA ASN A 16 3.52 -31.71 38.43
C ASN A 16 4.83 -32.09 37.75
N SER A 17 5.90 -31.68 38.41
CA SER A 17 7.31 -31.91 38.11
C SER A 17 7.73 -33.30 38.56
N THR A 18 8.37 -34.06 37.66
CA THR A 18 9.36 -35.08 38.02
C THR A 18 10.40 -35.21 36.92
N THR A 19 11.65 -34.95 37.30
CA THR A 19 12.88 -35.15 36.52
C THR A 19 13.15 -36.63 36.22
N GLN A 20 13.34 -36.97 34.95
CA GLN A 20 14.29 -38.02 34.54
C GLN A 20 14.74 -37.81 33.09
N THR A 21 16.05 -37.64 32.94
CA THR A 21 16.83 -37.53 31.71
C THR A 21 16.61 -38.72 30.77
N ASN A 22 16.23 -38.42 29.52
CA ASN A 22 16.60 -39.21 28.35
C ASN A 22 16.76 -38.26 27.16
N SER A 23 17.98 -38.20 26.63
CA SER A 23 18.34 -37.45 25.44
C SER A 23 17.65 -38.03 24.21
N THR A 24 16.78 -37.23 23.58
CA THR A 24 16.52 -37.28 22.14
C THR A 24 16.13 -35.89 21.69
N ASN A 25 16.90 -35.35 20.74
CA ASN A 25 16.63 -34.11 20.02
C ASN A 25 15.24 -34.16 19.38
N THR A 26 14.31 -33.40 19.93
CA THR A 26 13.09 -33.01 19.22
C THR A 26 12.96 -31.50 19.37
N ALA A 27 13.61 -30.76 18.48
CA ALA A 27 13.29 -29.36 18.29
C ALA A 27 11.82 -29.31 17.83
N ASN A 28 10.95 -28.74 18.66
CA ASN A 28 9.56 -28.57 18.30
C ASN A 28 9.48 -27.61 17.12
N SER A 29 8.60 -27.92 16.17
CA SER A 29 8.42 -27.17 14.91
C SER A 29 8.17 -25.66 15.09
N PHE A 30 7.85 -25.22 16.31
CA PHE A 30 7.64 -23.80 16.65
C PHE A 30 8.95 -23.05 16.96
N ASP A 31 9.97 -23.72 17.50
CA ASP A 31 11.27 -23.10 17.81
C ASP A 31 12.06 -22.75 16.54
N SER A 32 11.80 -23.46 15.44
CA SER A 32 12.31 -23.13 14.10
C SER A 32 11.73 -21.83 13.55
N TYR A 33 10.51 -21.42 13.96
CA TYR A 33 9.92 -20.16 13.52
C TYR A 33 10.42 -18.97 14.36
N LEU A 34 10.71 -19.18 15.66
CA LEU A 34 11.31 -18.16 16.52
C LEU A 34 12.81 -17.95 16.24
N SER A 35 13.53 -18.96 15.75
CA SER A 35 14.95 -18.81 15.42
C SER A 35 15.21 -17.94 14.18
N ASN A 36 14.16 -17.57 13.43
CA ASN A 36 14.25 -16.65 12.28
C ASN A 36 13.85 -15.21 12.62
N THR A 37 13.39 -14.93 13.83
CA THR A 37 13.32 -13.54 14.33
C THR A 37 14.70 -13.16 14.86
N ASN A 38 15.60 -12.83 13.93
CA ASN A 38 16.85 -12.17 14.27
C ASN A 38 16.52 -10.84 14.94
N GLU A 39 16.73 -10.80 16.26
CA GLU A 39 17.07 -9.55 16.93
C GLU A 39 18.20 -8.86 16.17
N LYS A 40 18.05 -7.54 16.09
CA LYS A 40 18.84 -6.58 15.33
C LYS A 40 20.32 -6.59 15.74
N THR A 41 21.11 -7.52 15.22
CA THR A 41 22.56 -7.35 15.10
C THR A 41 22.87 -6.92 13.67
N ALA A 42 23.36 -5.69 13.54
CA ALA A 42 23.87 -5.11 12.29
C ALA A 42 25.09 -5.90 11.80
N THR A 43 24.83 -6.99 11.09
CA THR A 43 25.79 -7.63 10.20
C THR A 43 25.24 -7.38 8.80
N ALA A 44 25.99 -6.62 7.99
CA ALA A 44 25.66 -6.39 6.59
C ALA A 44 25.61 -7.74 5.88
N ASN A 45 24.44 -8.35 5.82
CA ASN A 45 24.21 -9.54 5.05
C ASN A 45 24.18 -9.05 3.59
N ASN A 46 25.32 -9.09 2.91
CA ASN A 46 25.50 -8.71 1.50
C ASN A 46 24.72 -9.62 0.51
N GLN A 47 23.66 -10.26 0.99
CA GLN A 47 22.79 -11.05 0.15
C GLN A 47 21.85 -10.10 -0.58
N THR A 48 22.19 -9.81 -1.83
CA THR A 48 21.35 -9.05 -2.75
C THR A 48 19.92 -9.59 -2.70
N SER A 49 18.93 -8.71 -2.48
CA SER A 49 17.52 -9.10 -2.49
C SER A 49 17.18 -9.86 -3.77
N LYS A 50 16.31 -10.87 -3.65
CA LYS A 50 15.85 -11.65 -4.80
C LYS A 50 15.24 -10.75 -5.87
N VAL A 51 14.57 -9.65 -5.47
CA VAL A 51 14.00 -8.66 -6.37
C VAL A 51 15.10 -7.93 -7.13
N VAL A 52 16.11 -7.39 -6.41
CA VAL A 52 17.23 -6.67 -7.03
C VAL A 52 17.99 -7.58 -7.99
N ALA A 53 18.32 -8.80 -7.57
CA ALA A 53 19.00 -9.78 -8.41
C ALA A 53 18.18 -10.16 -9.66
N PHE A 54 16.86 -10.25 -9.53
CA PHE A 54 15.97 -10.49 -10.67
C PHE A 54 16.01 -9.33 -11.66
N ILE A 55 15.89 -8.08 -11.19
CA ILE A 55 15.94 -6.90 -12.06
C ILE A 55 17.30 -6.79 -12.76
N ASP A 56 18.40 -7.08 -12.04
CA ASP A 56 19.75 -7.12 -12.61
C ASP A 56 19.88 -8.14 -13.75
N LYS A 57 19.33 -9.35 -13.58
CA LYS A 57 19.35 -10.41 -14.60
C LYS A 57 18.76 -9.94 -15.94
N TYR A 58 17.78 -9.04 -15.93
CA TYR A 58 17.14 -8.50 -17.14
C TYR A 58 17.59 -7.08 -17.48
N ASN A 59 18.69 -6.61 -16.90
CA ASN A 59 19.24 -5.27 -17.10
C ASN A 59 18.24 -4.14 -16.79
N GLY A 60 17.29 -4.33 -15.87
CA GLY A 60 16.22 -3.36 -15.63
C GLY A 60 16.71 -1.99 -15.13
N PHE A 61 17.81 -1.96 -14.37
CA PHE A 61 18.41 -0.72 -13.87
C PHE A 61 19.20 0.07 -14.93
N SER A 62 19.56 -0.56 -16.06
CA SER A 62 20.45 0.05 -17.07
C SER A 62 19.93 1.35 -17.72
N SER A 63 18.62 1.59 -17.64
CA SER A 63 17.97 2.80 -18.19
C SER A 63 17.85 3.94 -17.18
N LEU A 64 18.27 3.74 -15.92
CA LEU A 64 18.12 4.70 -14.85
C LEU A 64 19.35 5.61 -14.73
N SER A 65 19.14 6.77 -14.10
CA SER A 65 20.27 7.58 -13.66
C SER A 65 20.98 6.90 -12.49
N PRO A 66 22.29 7.16 -12.26
CA PRO A 66 23.00 6.60 -11.10
C PRO A 66 22.34 6.92 -9.76
N THR A 67 21.70 8.09 -9.66
CA THR A 67 20.93 8.50 -8.47
C THR A 67 19.67 7.67 -8.30
N ASP A 68 18.84 7.55 -9.34
CA ASP A 68 17.60 6.77 -9.29
C ASP A 68 17.90 5.28 -9.06
N GLU A 69 18.93 4.74 -9.71
CA GLU A 69 19.36 3.36 -9.51
C GLU A 69 19.72 3.10 -8.05
N LYS A 70 20.53 3.97 -7.43
CA LYS A 70 20.90 3.80 -6.03
C LYS A 70 19.67 3.81 -5.12
N ILE A 71 18.79 4.81 -5.27
CA ILE A 71 17.57 4.93 -4.47
C ILE A 71 16.68 3.69 -4.62
N PHE A 72 16.45 3.23 -5.85
CA PHE A 72 15.57 2.09 -6.08
C PHE A 72 16.18 0.77 -5.60
N ARG A 73 17.51 0.60 -5.68
CA ARG A 73 18.18 -0.57 -5.09
C ARG A 73 18.01 -0.60 -3.57
N ASP A 74 18.13 0.56 -2.91
CA ASP A 74 17.97 0.67 -1.46
C ASP A 74 16.53 0.29 -1.06
N ILE A 75 15.51 0.84 -1.73
CA ILE A 75 14.09 0.51 -1.50
C ILE A 75 13.78 -0.98 -1.75
N LEU A 76 14.35 -1.57 -2.79
CA LEU A 76 14.06 -2.97 -3.16
C LEU A 76 14.91 -3.99 -2.39
N SER A 77 15.78 -3.53 -1.48
CA SER A 77 16.83 -4.34 -0.84
C SER A 77 16.31 -5.38 0.14
N ASP A 78 15.15 -5.16 0.77
CA ASP A 78 14.51 -6.11 1.68
C ASP A 78 13.27 -6.78 1.06
N GLY A 79 12.85 -6.35 -0.13
CA GLY A 79 11.68 -6.87 -0.84
C GLY A 79 10.34 -6.35 -0.30
N VAL A 80 10.37 -5.31 0.53
CA VAL A 80 9.19 -4.65 1.09
C VAL A 80 9.13 -3.21 0.59
N LEU A 81 8.01 -2.80 0.01
CA LEU A 81 7.77 -1.42 -0.38
C LEU A 81 7.13 -0.66 0.78
N ARG A 82 7.92 0.16 1.48
CA ARG A 82 7.46 0.90 2.66
C ARG A 82 6.98 2.29 2.29
N ASN A 83 5.89 2.72 2.90
CA ASN A 83 5.36 4.07 2.70
C ASN A 83 6.36 5.15 3.13
N GLU A 84 7.16 4.91 4.18
CA GLU A 84 8.19 5.83 4.65
C GLU A 84 9.33 6.04 3.66
N GLU A 85 9.66 5.03 2.85
CA GLU A 85 10.69 5.15 1.81
C GLU A 85 10.11 5.81 0.56
N MET A 86 8.86 5.49 0.26
CA MET A 86 8.14 5.95 -0.92
C MET A 86 7.75 7.44 -0.85
N LYS A 87 7.48 7.98 0.35
CA LYS A 87 7.07 9.40 0.51
C LYS A 87 8.16 10.40 0.13
N ASP A 88 9.43 10.01 0.22
CA ASP A 88 10.58 10.86 -0.11
C ASP A 88 10.87 10.91 -1.62
N LEU A 89 10.21 10.06 -2.41
CA LEU A 89 10.33 10.09 -3.87
C LEU A 89 9.57 11.28 -4.46
N SER A 90 10.14 11.85 -5.52
CA SER A 90 9.35 12.69 -6.42
C SER A 90 8.34 11.84 -7.21
N TYR A 91 7.29 12.48 -7.73
CA TYR A 91 6.30 11.83 -8.58
C TYR A 91 6.95 11.08 -9.76
N ASP A 92 7.93 11.70 -10.44
CA ASP A 92 8.62 11.07 -11.57
C ASP A 92 9.46 9.87 -11.15
N GLN A 93 10.10 9.92 -9.98
CA GLN A 93 10.82 8.78 -9.42
C GLN A 93 9.88 7.65 -9.06
N MET A 94 8.74 7.94 -8.43
CA MET A 94 7.73 6.91 -8.13
C MET A 94 7.19 6.26 -9.41
N LYS A 95 6.95 7.05 -10.46
CA LYS A 95 6.52 6.55 -11.76
C LYS A 95 7.55 5.60 -12.39
N LYS A 96 8.85 5.95 -12.31
CA LYS A 96 9.94 5.08 -12.77
C LYS A 96 10.05 3.80 -11.93
N LEU A 97 9.99 3.91 -10.60
CA LEU A 97 10.04 2.76 -9.69
C LEU A 97 8.90 1.79 -9.99
N THR A 98 7.68 2.30 -10.09
CA THR A 98 6.50 1.46 -10.32
C THR A 98 6.57 0.78 -11.69
N LYS A 99 7.05 1.49 -12.72
CA LYS A 99 7.32 0.87 -14.03
C LYS A 99 8.39 -0.22 -13.93
N LEU A 100 9.46 0.00 -13.18
CA LEU A 100 10.54 -0.97 -13.00
C LEU A 100 10.02 -2.29 -12.40
N ILE A 101 9.14 -2.22 -11.41
CA ILE A 101 8.61 -3.39 -10.69
C ILE A 101 7.39 -4.04 -11.38
N SER A 102 6.77 -3.38 -12.35
CA SER A 102 5.63 -3.90 -13.10
C SER A 102 5.97 -4.44 -14.49
N VAL A 103 7.20 -4.23 -14.98
CA VAL A 103 7.66 -4.77 -16.27
C VAL A 103 8.06 -6.24 -16.10
N TYR A 104 7.33 -7.11 -16.80
CA TYR A 104 7.61 -8.54 -16.85
C TYR A 104 8.44 -8.91 -18.08
N PRO A 105 9.60 -9.56 -17.91
CA PRO A 105 10.35 -10.09 -19.05
C PRO A 105 9.48 -11.09 -19.84
N SER A 106 9.49 -10.96 -21.17
CA SER A 106 8.77 -11.88 -22.04
C SER A 106 9.34 -13.29 -21.92
N GLY A 107 8.46 -14.29 -21.76
CA GLY A 107 8.83 -15.71 -21.71
C GLY A 107 9.13 -16.26 -20.31
N GLU A 108 9.06 -15.44 -19.25
CA GLU A 108 9.20 -15.93 -17.87
C GLU A 108 7.86 -16.36 -17.27
N SER A 109 7.91 -17.38 -16.41
CA SER A 109 6.73 -17.82 -15.65
C SER A 109 6.45 -16.86 -14.51
N LYS A 110 5.18 -16.62 -14.18
CA LYS A 110 4.82 -15.81 -13.00
C LYS A 110 5.47 -16.31 -11.70
N SER A 111 5.74 -17.61 -11.61
CA SER A 111 6.37 -18.25 -10.46
C SER A 111 7.87 -17.94 -10.29
N THR A 112 8.55 -17.43 -11.32
CA THR A 112 9.98 -17.07 -11.24
C THR A 112 10.20 -15.63 -10.79
N ILE A 113 9.13 -14.83 -10.71
CA ILE A 113 9.18 -13.43 -10.31
C ILE A 113 9.16 -13.37 -8.78
N PRO A 114 10.17 -12.74 -8.15
CA PRO A 114 10.15 -12.52 -6.72
C PRO A 114 8.93 -11.70 -6.29
N ALA A 115 8.24 -12.15 -5.24
CA ALA A 115 7.16 -11.38 -4.66
C ALA A 115 7.71 -10.11 -4.00
N LEU A 116 7.03 -8.99 -4.24
CA LEU A 116 7.18 -7.74 -3.51
C LEU A 116 6.00 -7.62 -2.55
N VAL A 117 6.27 -7.27 -1.30
CA VAL A 117 5.24 -7.00 -0.29
C VAL A 117 5.05 -5.49 -0.22
N GLY A 118 3.84 -5.01 -0.47
CA GLY A 118 3.47 -3.60 -0.29
C GLY A 118 2.70 -3.40 1.02
N GLU A 119 2.84 -2.22 1.62
CA GLU A 119 2.05 -1.80 2.77
C GLU A 119 0.63 -1.36 2.37
N ILE A 120 -0.28 -1.35 3.34
CA ILE A 120 -1.65 -0.89 3.13
C ILE A 120 -1.64 0.58 2.73
N GLY A 121 -2.49 0.93 1.76
CA GLY A 121 -2.53 2.30 1.26
C GLY A 121 -1.27 2.72 0.52
N GLY A 122 -0.56 1.77 -0.11
CA GLY A 122 0.68 2.03 -0.86
C GLY A 122 0.63 3.28 -1.73
N ILE A 123 1.60 4.18 -1.52
CA ILE A 123 1.72 5.46 -2.24
C ILE A 123 1.85 5.24 -3.76
N ASP A 124 2.43 4.13 -4.19
CA ASP A 124 2.55 3.73 -5.59
C ASP A 124 1.19 3.52 -6.29
N SER A 125 0.14 3.19 -5.53
CA SER A 125 -1.19 2.84 -6.06
C SER A 125 -1.95 4.00 -6.72
N VAL A 126 -1.44 5.24 -6.63
CA VAL A 126 -2.13 6.43 -7.15
C VAL A 126 -1.43 7.11 -8.34
N ILE A 127 -0.25 6.67 -8.73
CA ILE A 127 0.54 7.35 -9.78
C ILE A 127 -0.08 7.30 -11.18
N ASN A 128 -0.92 6.29 -11.44
CA ASN A 128 -1.61 6.10 -12.72
C ASN A 128 -3.10 5.88 -12.47
N ARG A 129 -3.65 6.53 -11.43
CA ARG A 129 -5.04 6.30 -11.00
C ARG A 129 -6.05 6.67 -12.07
N THR A 130 -5.78 7.72 -12.83
CA THR A 130 -6.62 8.15 -13.96
C THR A 130 -5.75 8.38 -15.21
N ASN A 131 -6.38 8.73 -16.33
CA ASN A 131 -5.67 9.17 -17.53
C ASN A 131 -5.21 10.64 -17.48
N ASN A 132 -5.49 11.36 -16.39
CA ASN A 132 -5.07 12.74 -16.20
C ASN A 132 -3.81 12.81 -15.32
N GLU A 133 -2.68 13.16 -15.92
CA GLU A 133 -1.38 13.17 -15.24
C GLU A 133 -1.30 14.24 -14.14
N ASP A 134 -1.89 15.42 -14.36
CA ASP A 134 -1.88 16.50 -13.37
C ASP A 134 -2.66 16.12 -12.11
N PHE A 135 -3.80 15.45 -12.29
CA PHE A 135 -4.58 14.90 -11.19
C PHE A 135 -3.83 13.80 -10.46
N ASN A 136 -3.24 12.84 -11.18
CA ASN A 136 -2.45 11.76 -10.56
C ASN A 136 -1.28 12.32 -9.74
N LYS A 137 -0.61 13.35 -10.27
CA LYS A 137 0.47 14.04 -9.55
C LYS A 137 -0.07 14.71 -8.29
N ALA A 138 -1.15 15.48 -8.37
CA ALA A 138 -1.76 16.10 -7.20
C ALA A 138 -2.23 15.07 -6.14
N LEU A 139 -2.76 13.93 -6.59
CA LEU A 139 -3.19 12.84 -5.74
C LEU A 139 -1.99 12.17 -5.04
N PHE A 140 -0.90 11.90 -5.77
CA PHE A 140 0.35 11.41 -5.19
C PHE A 140 0.90 12.34 -4.12
N GLU A 141 1.01 13.64 -4.41
CA GLU A 141 1.51 14.65 -3.47
C GLU A 141 0.63 14.71 -2.20
N THR A 142 -0.67 14.48 -2.33
CA THR A 142 -1.58 14.43 -1.18
C THR A 142 -1.41 13.16 -0.36
N VAL A 143 -1.37 12.00 -1.03
CA VAL A 143 -1.31 10.68 -0.39
C VAL A 143 -0.02 10.47 0.38
N ARG A 144 1.11 10.98 -0.12
CA ARG A 144 2.40 10.86 0.58
C ARG A 144 2.50 11.69 1.86
N GLU A 145 1.63 12.69 2.05
CA GLU A 145 1.60 13.57 3.22
C GLU A 145 0.73 13.04 4.37
N ILE A 146 -0.07 11.98 4.13
CA ILE A 146 -0.94 11.40 5.16
C ILE A 146 -0.12 10.39 5.99
N ASP A 147 0.28 10.68 7.22
CA ASP A 147 1.18 9.76 7.94
C ASP A 147 0.54 8.40 8.28
N ASP A 148 -0.74 8.38 8.65
CA ASP A 148 -1.45 7.16 9.05
C ASP A 148 -1.88 6.31 7.84
N ASP A 149 -1.47 5.04 7.81
CA ASP A 149 -1.75 4.13 6.69
C ASP A 149 -3.23 3.84 6.49
N MET A 150 -4.01 3.77 7.56
CA MET A 150 -5.44 3.51 7.48
C MET A 150 -6.20 4.73 6.97
N GLU A 151 -5.83 5.92 7.43
CA GLU A 151 -6.32 7.21 6.92
C GLU A 151 -6.00 7.34 5.42
N ARG A 152 -4.75 7.07 5.03
CA ARG A 152 -4.31 7.07 3.63
C ARG A 152 -5.12 6.10 2.79
N PHE A 153 -5.24 4.85 3.23
CA PHE A 153 -6.03 3.84 2.53
C PHE A 153 -7.49 4.26 2.37
N ASN A 154 -8.13 4.74 3.45
CA ASN A 154 -9.51 5.21 3.41
C ASN A 154 -9.68 6.39 2.45
N PHE A 155 -8.73 7.33 2.42
CA PHE A 155 -8.75 8.43 1.47
C PHE A 155 -8.65 7.94 0.02
N ILE A 156 -7.72 7.03 -0.27
CA ILE A 156 -7.53 6.44 -1.61
C ILE A 156 -8.82 5.73 -2.06
N VAL A 157 -9.42 4.92 -1.19
CA VAL A 157 -10.68 4.21 -1.45
C VAL A 157 -11.81 5.21 -1.74
N GLU A 158 -11.91 6.28 -0.97
CA GLU A 158 -12.95 7.29 -1.17
C GLU A 158 -12.80 8.00 -2.52
N ILE A 159 -11.58 8.40 -2.88
CA ILE A 159 -11.29 8.97 -4.20
C ILE A 159 -11.70 7.99 -5.31
N SER A 160 -11.32 6.73 -5.18
CA SER A 160 -11.60 5.74 -6.23
C SER A 160 -13.07 5.39 -6.38
N ASN A 161 -13.83 5.32 -5.28
CA ASN A 161 -15.28 5.15 -5.33
C ASN A 161 -15.96 6.30 -6.10
N ASN A 162 -15.44 7.52 -5.99
CA ASN A 162 -16.00 8.68 -6.67
C ASN A 162 -15.46 8.88 -8.10
N LEU A 163 -14.29 8.32 -8.42
CA LEU A 163 -13.79 8.25 -9.80
C LEU A 163 -14.56 7.23 -10.65
N GLY A 164 -15.07 6.15 -10.03
CA GLY A 164 -15.67 4.99 -10.70
C GLY A 164 -14.85 4.50 -11.89
N PHE A 165 -15.42 4.28 -13.08
CA PHE A 165 -14.71 3.89 -14.32
C PHE A 165 -13.64 4.89 -14.83
N ASN A 166 -13.48 6.09 -14.26
CA ASN A 166 -12.27 6.92 -14.50
C ASN A 166 -11.06 6.45 -13.66
N ASP A 167 -11.29 5.55 -12.70
CA ASP A 167 -10.26 4.84 -11.97
C ASP A 167 -9.72 3.67 -12.79
N ASN A 168 -8.49 3.81 -13.27
CA ASN A 168 -7.77 2.80 -14.03
C ASN A 168 -7.63 1.47 -13.27
N TYR A 169 -7.70 1.48 -11.93
CA TYR A 169 -7.64 0.25 -11.13
C TYR A 169 -8.95 -0.56 -11.17
N ASN A 170 -10.09 0.13 -11.32
CA ASN A 170 -11.44 -0.46 -11.26
C ASN A 170 -12.16 -0.46 -12.62
N ALA A 171 -11.49 -0.02 -13.69
CA ALA A 171 -12.07 0.09 -15.02
C ALA A 171 -12.31 -1.28 -15.67
N THR A 172 -13.51 -1.86 -15.48
CA THR A 172 -14.14 -2.69 -16.51
C THR A 172 -15.06 -1.79 -17.32
N SER A 173 -14.62 -1.37 -18.51
CA SER A 173 -15.37 -0.44 -19.36
C SER A 173 -16.78 -1.01 -19.65
N PRO A 174 -17.88 -0.34 -19.27
CA PRO A 174 -19.15 -0.62 -19.88
C PRO A 174 -19.07 -0.23 -21.37
N GLU A 175 -19.72 -1.01 -22.23
CA GLU A 175 -19.94 -0.59 -23.62
C GLU A 175 -20.90 0.61 -23.62
N GLY A 176 -20.43 1.77 -24.09
CA GLY A 176 -21.25 2.98 -24.25
C GLY A 176 -20.71 4.21 -23.51
N GLU A 177 -20.46 5.26 -24.29
CA GLU A 177 -20.15 6.65 -23.93
C GLU A 177 -19.22 6.93 -22.71
N ASN A 178 -18.00 7.36 -23.02
CA ASN A 178 -17.02 7.93 -22.10
C ASN A 178 -17.61 9.06 -21.23
N TRP A 179 -17.93 8.75 -19.98
CA TRP A 179 -18.15 9.71 -18.90
C TRP A 179 -16.80 10.16 -18.31
N GLU A 180 -15.88 10.50 -19.20
CA GLU A 180 -14.54 10.90 -18.81
C GLU A 180 -14.60 12.19 -17.99
N ILE A 181 -13.99 12.21 -16.82
CA ILE A 181 -13.84 13.44 -16.02
C ILE A 181 -12.89 14.36 -16.78
N LYS A 182 -13.42 15.44 -17.36
CA LYS A 182 -12.64 16.46 -18.07
C LYS A 182 -12.10 17.56 -17.17
N ASP A 183 -12.84 17.87 -16.10
CA ASP A 183 -12.48 18.94 -15.16
C ASP A 183 -12.29 18.37 -13.75
N TYR A 184 -11.04 18.00 -13.45
CA TYR A 184 -10.66 17.50 -12.14
C TYR A 184 -10.72 18.56 -11.03
N LYS A 185 -10.68 19.86 -11.38
CA LYS A 185 -10.87 20.93 -10.38
C LYS A 185 -12.32 20.91 -9.88
N SER A 186 -13.28 20.90 -10.80
CA SER A 186 -14.71 20.83 -10.47
C SER A 186 -15.06 19.50 -9.77
N PHE A 187 -14.43 18.39 -10.18
CA PHE A 187 -14.57 17.11 -9.48
C PHE A 187 -14.17 17.21 -8.00
N ILE A 188 -12.96 17.71 -7.70
CA ILE A 188 -12.47 17.85 -6.32
C ILE A 188 -13.40 18.77 -5.50
N GLN A 189 -13.84 19.90 -6.07
CA GLN A 189 -14.74 20.83 -5.41
C GLN A 189 -16.13 20.23 -5.12
N THR A 190 -16.62 19.39 -6.03
CA THR A 190 -17.88 18.66 -5.85
C THR A 190 -17.77 17.66 -4.70
N LEU A 191 -16.66 16.92 -4.62
CA LEU A 191 -16.41 16.02 -3.49
C LEU A 191 -16.31 16.78 -2.18
N LEU A 192 -15.54 17.87 -2.14
CA LEU A 192 -15.39 18.67 -0.93
C LEU A 192 -16.74 19.19 -0.43
N SER A 193 -17.61 19.66 -1.34
CA SER A 193 -18.96 20.12 -1.00
C SER A 193 -19.83 18.97 -0.47
N LYS A 194 -19.85 17.84 -1.17
CA LYS A 194 -20.58 16.62 -0.76
C LYS A 194 -20.19 16.17 0.65
N TYR A 195 -18.89 16.08 0.94
CA TYR A 195 -18.44 15.59 2.24
C TYR A 195 -18.61 16.62 3.37
N LYS A 196 -18.63 17.92 3.05
CA LYS A 196 -19.01 18.96 4.03
C LYS A 196 -20.47 18.81 4.45
N GLU A 197 -21.37 18.61 3.51
CA GLU A 197 -22.79 18.38 3.80
C GLU A 197 -23.00 17.12 4.65
N ILE A 198 -22.30 16.02 4.30
CA ILE A 198 -22.34 14.78 5.09
C ILE A 198 -21.81 15.02 6.50
N TYR A 199 -20.67 15.70 6.63
CA TYR A 199 -20.07 16.03 7.91
C TYR A 199 -21.02 16.83 8.80
N GLU A 200 -21.73 17.82 8.25
CA GLU A 200 -22.68 18.67 8.98
C GLU A 200 -24.00 17.96 9.34
N SER A 201 -24.25 16.77 8.80
CA SER A 201 -25.50 16.04 9.07
C SER A 201 -25.61 15.57 10.53
N PRO A 202 -26.82 15.57 11.14
CA PRO A 202 -27.01 15.13 12.52
C PRO A 202 -26.52 13.70 12.81
N ALA A 203 -26.60 12.82 11.81
CA ALA A 203 -26.14 11.44 11.92
C ALA A 203 -24.62 11.35 12.12
N ILE A 204 -23.86 12.19 11.43
CA ILE A 204 -22.40 12.25 11.59
C ILE A 204 -22.01 13.02 12.85
N GLN A 205 -22.67 14.16 13.11
CA GLN A 205 -22.40 14.99 14.28
C GLN A 205 -22.67 14.30 15.63
N SER A 206 -23.50 13.25 15.65
CA SER A 206 -23.79 12.47 16.86
C SER A 206 -22.84 11.29 17.10
N SER A 207 -21.89 11.03 16.19
CA SER A 207 -20.93 9.92 16.28
C SER A 207 -19.50 10.45 16.26
N THR A 208 -18.78 10.32 17.38
CA THR A 208 -17.38 10.80 17.49
C THR A 208 -16.46 10.12 16.47
N GLU A 209 -16.60 8.81 16.27
CA GLU A 209 -15.79 8.06 15.30
C GLU A 209 -16.06 8.54 13.87
N SER A 210 -17.34 8.73 13.52
CA SER A 210 -17.70 9.21 12.18
C SER A 210 -17.24 10.66 11.98
N LEU A 211 -17.37 11.51 12.99
CA LEU A 211 -16.91 12.89 12.96
C LEU A 211 -15.42 12.97 12.65
N GLU A 212 -14.58 12.23 13.40
CA GLU A 212 -13.12 12.19 13.20
C GLU A 212 -12.76 11.69 11.80
N ARG A 213 -13.43 10.63 11.33
CA ARG A 213 -13.22 10.09 9.97
C ARG A 213 -13.50 11.13 8.89
N TYR A 214 -14.64 11.82 8.95
CA TYR A 214 -15.00 12.82 7.95
C TYR A 214 -14.14 14.09 8.06
N GLU A 215 -13.69 14.46 9.25
CA GLU A 215 -12.74 15.56 9.44
C GLU A 215 -11.41 15.28 8.72
N LYS A 216 -10.83 14.09 8.93
CA LYS A 216 -9.62 13.64 8.22
C LYS A 216 -9.81 13.62 6.71
N LEU A 217 -10.93 13.05 6.23
CA LEU A 217 -11.26 13.03 4.80
C LEU A 217 -11.35 14.45 4.21
N LEU A 218 -12.02 15.38 4.89
CA LEU A 218 -12.15 16.77 4.45
C LEU A 218 -10.80 17.50 4.41
N LYS A 219 -9.92 17.22 5.37
CA LYS A 219 -8.54 17.73 5.38
C LYS A 219 -7.76 17.23 4.16
N SER A 220 -7.82 15.93 3.87
CA SER A 220 -7.14 15.33 2.71
C SER A 220 -7.71 15.83 1.38
N LEU A 221 -9.03 15.96 1.25
CA LEU A 221 -9.66 16.55 0.06
C LEU A 221 -9.29 18.03 -0.14
N SER A 222 -9.20 18.80 0.94
CA SER A 222 -8.74 20.19 0.88
C SER A 222 -7.29 20.29 0.44
N THR A 223 -6.45 19.37 0.89
CA THR A 223 -5.03 19.27 0.50
C THR A 223 -4.90 18.87 -0.97
N LEU A 224 -5.69 17.91 -1.45
CA LEU A 224 -5.79 17.55 -2.87
C LEU A 224 -6.16 18.75 -3.74
N GLY A 225 -7.13 19.56 -3.31
CA GLY A 225 -7.50 20.80 -4.01
C GLY A 225 -6.33 21.76 -4.16
N LYS A 226 -5.56 21.99 -3.08
CA LYS A 226 -4.37 22.86 -3.11
C LYS A 226 -3.28 22.30 -4.02
N ASN A 227 -2.94 21.02 -3.86
CA ASN A 227 -1.91 20.36 -4.66
C ASN A 227 -2.26 20.38 -6.15
N HIS A 228 -3.53 20.19 -6.51
CA HIS A 228 -3.99 20.27 -7.89
C HIS A 228 -3.86 21.69 -8.48
N GLU A 229 -4.20 22.72 -7.71
CA GLU A 229 -4.00 24.12 -8.13
C GLU A 229 -2.51 24.45 -8.31
N GLU A 230 -1.65 23.97 -7.41
CA GLU A 230 -0.21 24.15 -7.51
C GLU A 230 0.37 23.48 -8.77
N VAL A 231 0.00 22.22 -9.04
CA VAL A 231 0.45 21.49 -10.23
C VAL A 231 0.06 22.25 -11.51
N ILE A 232 -1.20 22.69 -11.62
CA ILE A 232 -1.68 23.46 -12.78
C ILE A 232 -0.97 24.80 -12.90
N SER A 233 -0.72 25.49 -11.78
CA SER A 233 -0.02 26.78 -11.79
C SER A 233 1.41 26.66 -12.28
N LYS A 234 2.15 25.63 -11.83
CA LYS A 234 3.54 25.37 -12.26
C LYS A 234 3.63 25.15 -13.77
N ILE A 235 2.61 24.54 -14.39
CA ILE A 235 2.53 24.35 -15.85
C ILE A 235 2.26 25.66 -16.58
N LYS A 236 1.41 26.55 -16.03
CA LYS A 236 1.10 27.85 -16.65
C LYS A 236 2.28 28.81 -16.71
N TYR A 237 3.32 28.58 -15.89
CA TYR A 237 4.48 29.46 -15.76
C TYR A 237 5.83 28.76 -16.07
N ALA A 238 5.80 27.53 -16.60
CA ALA A 238 6.96 26.80 -17.12
C ALA A 238 7.10 27.00 -18.63
#